data_AF-A0A433QSH3-F1
#
_entry.id   AF-A0A433QSH3-F1
#
_cell.length_a   1.000
_cell.length_b   1.000
_cell.length_c   1.000
_cell.angle_alpha   90.00
_cell.angle_beta   90.00
_cell.angle_gamma   90.00
#
_symmetry.space_group_name_H-M   'P 1'
#
loop_
_entity.id
_entity.type
_entity.pdbx_description
1 polymer ?
#
loop_
_entity_poly.entity_id
_entity_poly.type
_entity_poly.pdbx_seq_one_letter_code
_entity_poly.pdbx_strand_id
1 'polypeptide(L)' 'MDVLTLRKYKRINKISKIKAKQTREELVSAVTRHFSTIPVKEIEVVTTFLYSVQNKGTRFAPLIVFSNM' A
#
# COMPACT_ATOMS: atom_id res chain seq x y z
N MET A 1 5.83 -11.56 3.08
CA MET A 1 5.10 -10.65 3.99
C MET A 1 4.45 -11.45 5.11
N ASP A 2 4.45 -10.90 6.30
CA ASP A 2 3.71 -11.40 7.45
C ASP A 2 2.20 -11.09 7.34
N VAL A 3 1.39 -11.78 8.14
CA VAL A 3 -0.08 -11.67 8.09
C VAL A 3 -0.57 -10.26 8.48
N LEU A 4 0.11 -9.56 9.40
CA LEU A 4 -0.27 -8.22 9.82
C LEU A 4 -0.03 -7.21 8.69
N THR A 5 1.11 -7.30 8.00
CA THR A 5 1.39 -6.48 6.82
C THR A 5 0.40 -6.74 5.69
N LEU A 6 0.05 -8.00 5.41
CA LEU A 6 -0.97 -8.33 4.41
C LEU A 6 -2.34 -7.73 4.77
N ARG A 7 -2.75 -7.80 6.04
CA ARG A 7 -3.98 -7.16 6.52
C ARG A 7 -3.91 -5.62 6.45
N LYS A 8 -2.76 -5.03 6.76
CA LYS A 8 -2.53 -3.58 6.64
C LYS A 8 -2.63 -3.13 5.18
N TYR A 9 -1.97 -3.84 4.27
CA TYR A 9 -2.02 -3.57 2.83
C TYR A 9 -3.47 -3.63 2.32
N LYS A 10 -4.21 -4.69 2.68
CA LYS A 10 -5.63 -4.85 2.33
C LYS A 10 -6.48 -3.68 2.84
N ARG A 11 -6.27 -3.25 4.08
CA ARG A 11 -7.01 -2.14 4.70
C ARG A 11 -6.75 -0.81 3.99
N ILE A 12 -5.49 -0.49 3.72
CA ILE A 12 -5.09 0.77 3.07
C ILE A 12 -5.62 0.83 1.63
N ASN A 13 -5.51 -0.28 0.89
CA ASN A 13 -5.91 -0.37 -0.51
C ASN A 13 -7.40 -0.75 -0.69
N LYS A 14 -8.18 -0.81 0.39
CA LYS A 14 -9.62 -1.09 0.38
C LYS A 14 -10.03 -2.31 -0.47
N ILE A 15 -9.20 -3.37 -0.48
CA ILE A 15 -9.45 -4.58 -1.28
C ILE A 15 -10.66 -5.32 -0.69
N SER A 16 -11.82 -5.15 -1.30
CA SER A 16 -13.12 -5.59 -0.79
C SER A 16 -13.37 -7.07 -1.05
N LYS A 17 -13.42 -7.83 0.06
CA LYS A 17 -14.18 -9.06 0.36
C LYS A 17 -13.81 -9.42 1.78
N ILE A 18 -14.57 -8.91 2.73
CA ILE A 18 -14.32 -9.08 4.17
C ILE A 18 -15.01 -10.37 4.59
N LYS A 19 -14.38 -11.52 4.33
CA LYS A 19 -14.62 -12.69 5.18
C LYS A 19 -13.82 -12.46 6.46
N ALA A 20 -14.46 -12.52 7.63
CA ALA A 20 -13.85 -12.17 8.91
C ALA A 20 -12.62 -13.03 9.25
N LYS A 21 -12.60 -14.28 8.77
CA LYS A 21 -11.48 -15.21 8.87
C LYS A 21 -10.97 -15.54 7.47
N GLN A 22 -9.88 -14.90 7.07
CA GLN A 22 -9.12 -15.27 5.87
C GLN A 22 -7.85 -15.98 6.29
N THR A 23 -7.52 -17.04 5.57
CA THR A 23 -6.22 -17.72 5.72
C THR A 23 -5.10 -16.84 5.15
N ARG A 24 -3.85 -17.20 5.45
CA ARG A 24 -2.69 -16.49 4.92
C ARG A 24 -2.65 -16.56 3.39
N GLU A 25 -3.03 -17.70 2.82
CA GLU A 25 -3.01 -18.00 1.40
C GLU A 25 -4.02 -17.13 0.65
N GLU A 26 -5.23 -16.99 1.20
CA GLU A 26 -6.26 -16.08 0.67
C GLU A 26 -5.79 -14.62 0.69
N LEU A 27 -5.10 -14.20 1.76
CA LEU A 27 -4.55 -12.85 1.86
C LEU A 27 -3.46 -12.61 0.81
N VAL A 28 -2.53 -13.56 0.62
CA VAL A 28 -1.48 -13.45 -0.39
C VAL A 28 -2.09 -13.37 -1.78
N SER A 29 -3.01 -14.28 -2.13
CA SER A 29 -3.66 -14.29 -3.44
C SER A 29 -4.36 -12.97 -3.75
N ALA A 30 -5.11 -12.42 -2.79
CA ALA A 30 -5.79 -11.14 -2.95
C ALA A 30 -4.82 -9.96 -3.13
N VAL A 31 -3.74 -9.92 -2.33
CA VAL A 31 -2.72 -8.87 -2.42
C VAL A 31 -1.98 -8.96 -3.75
N THR A 32 -1.54 -10.15 -4.18
CA THR A 32 -0.83 -10.35 -5.44
C THR A 32 -1.68 -9.91 -6.63
N ARG A 33 -2.94 -10.34 -6.67
CA ARG A 33 -3.86 -9.97 -7.76
C ARG A 33 -4.11 -8.45 -7.81
N HIS A 34 -4.27 -7.81 -6.66
CA HIS A 34 -4.43 -6.36 -6.63
C HIS A 34 -3.14 -5.64 -7.06
N PHE A 35 -2.00 -6.06 -6.53
CA PHE A 35 -0.71 -5.46 -6.83
C PHE A 35 -0.39 -5.50 -8.33
N SER A 36 -0.70 -6.60 -9.03
CA SER A 36 -0.52 -6.70 -10.49
C SER A 36 -1.41 -5.76 -11.31
N THR A 37 -2.46 -5.17 -10.71
CA THR A 37 -3.35 -4.22 -11.38
C THR A 37 -2.95 -2.75 -11.17
N ILE A 38 -1.98 -2.49 -10.29
CA ILE A 38 -1.54 -1.11 -10.01
C ILE A 38 -0.62 -0.65 -11.14
N PRO A 39 -0.95 0.43 -11.87
CA PRO A 39 -0.03 1.03 -12.82
C PRO A 39 1.13 1.70 -12.07
N VAL A 40 2.37 1.48 -12.54
CA VAL A 40 3.56 2.08 -11.95
C VAL A 40 3.84 3.42 -12.63
N LYS A 41 3.79 4.50 -11.84
CA LYS A 41 4.27 5.82 -12.24
C LYS A 41 5.66 6.04 -11.68
N GLU A 42 6.68 5.70 -12.45
CA GLU A 42 8.06 5.57 -11.98
C GLU A 42 8.59 6.82 -11.26
N ILE A 43 8.38 8.00 -11.86
CA ILE A 43 8.86 9.27 -11.29
C ILE A 43 8.23 9.54 -9.92
N GLU A 44 6.91 9.36 -9.78
CA GLU A 44 6.20 9.56 -8.50
C GLU A 44 6.70 8.56 -7.44
N VAL A 45 6.90 7.30 -7.82
CA VAL A 45 7.36 6.24 -6.91
C VAL A 45 8.78 6.50 -6.41
N VAL A 46 9.71 6.81 -7.31
CA VAL A 46 11.12 7.09 -6.95
C VAL A 46 11.21 8.35 -6.10
N THR A 47 10.50 9.42 -6.48
CA THR A 47 10.49 10.68 -5.73
C THR A 47 9.92 10.49 -4.33
N THR A 48 8.79 9.80 -4.21
CA THR A 48 8.16 9.51 -2.91
C THR A 48 9.06 8.66 -2.03
N PHE A 49 9.75 7.67 -2.62
CA PHE A 49 10.69 6.82 -1.90
C PHE A 49 11.89 7.62 -1.37
N LEU A 50 12.58 8.36 -2.23
CA LEU A 50 13.74 9.17 -1.84
C LEU A 50 13.37 10.18 -0.76
N TYR A 51 12.25 10.89 -0.93
CA TYR A 51 11.75 11.84 0.04
C TYR A 51 11.46 11.18 1.40
N SER A 52 10.79 10.02 1.38
CA SER A 52 10.44 9.30 2.61
C SER A 52 11.65 8.78 3.38
N VAL A 53 12.70 8.35 2.67
CA VAL A 53 13.95 7.87 3.27
C VAL A 53 14.74 9.02 3.88
N GLN A 54 14.89 10.14 3.14
CA GLN A 54 15.61 11.32 3.59
C GLN A 54 14.95 12.00 4.80
N ASN A 55 13.61 11.97 4.88
CA ASN A 55 12.84 12.62 5.96
C ASN A 55 12.33 11.61 7.01
N LYS A 56 12.96 10.44 7.11
CA LYS A 56 12.55 9.39 8.05
C LYS A 56 12.69 9.87 9.50
N GLY A 57 11.58 10.20 10.15
CA GLY A 57 11.52 10.69 11.54
C GLY A 57 10.76 12.00 11.68
N THR A 58 10.67 12.77 10.60
CA THR A 58 9.77 13.92 10.49
C THR A 58 8.37 13.37 10.24
N ARG A 59 7.48 13.41 11.24
CA ARG A 59 6.06 13.02 11.10
C ARG A 59 5.34 14.01 10.19
N PHE A 60 5.57 13.94 8.89
CA PHE A 60 4.59 14.41 7.93
C PHE A 60 3.68 13.23 7.66
N ALA A 61 2.47 13.28 8.25
CA ALA A 61 1.37 12.49 7.73
C ALA A 61 1.31 12.73 6.21
N PRO A 62 1.08 11.71 5.37
CA PRO A 62 0.89 11.91 3.95
C PRO A 62 -0.45 12.63 3.76
N LEU A 63 -0.45 13.94 4.02
CA LEU A 63 -1.48 14.84 3.58
C LEU A 63 -1.31 14.93 2.08
N ILE A 64 -2.16 14.23 1.32
CA ILE A 64 -2.96 14.93 0.32
C ILE A 64 -2.13 15.89 -0.57
N VAL A 65 -0.98 15.48 -1.11
CA VAL A 65 -0.22 16.33 -2.08
C VAL A 65 -0.53 15.96 -3.54
N PHE A 66 -1.27 14.88 -3.79
CA PHE A 66 -1.78 14.59 -5.13
C PHE A 66 -3.26 14.94 -5.32
N SER A 67 -3.87 15.68 -4.38
CA SER A 67 -5.19 16.27 -4.62
C SER A 67 -4.99 17.67 -5.17
N ASN A 68 -4.64 17.72 -6.47
CA ASN A 68 -4.68 18.85 -7.42
C ASN A 68 -3.44 18.84 -8.31
N MET A 69 -3.37 17.87 -9.22
CA MET A 69 -2.80 18.03 -10.57
C MET A 69 -3.53 17.07 -11.51
#